data_AF-A0A6A5Q7D4-F1
#
_entry.id   AF-A0A6A5Q7D4-F1
#
_cell.length_a   1.000
_cell.length_b   1.000
_cell.length_c   1.000
_cell.angle_alpha   90.00
_cell.angle_beta   90.00
_cell.angle_gamma   90.00
#
_symmetry.space_group_name_H-M   'P 1'
#
loop_
_entity.id
_entity.type
_entity.pdbx_description
1 polymer ?
#
loop_
_entity_poly.entity_id
_entity_poly.type
_entity_poly.pdbx_seq_one_letter_code
_entity_poly.pdbx_strand_id
1 'polypeptide(L)'
;MMRVLEANAPPKQTATDTISTLSSRLASATLLEDRRAAILGLRSFAKEYPASVASGALRGLIAALTQDGEDVDTLKVVLETLIMLFHPDEQSVRLISSGLPKGTANDLCSPRHLKRYRSGSPISSHSAKIT
;
A
#
# COMPACT_ATOMS: atom_id res chain seq x y z
N MET A 1 40.56 -33.41 -11.73
CA MET A 1 39.42 -33.07 -12.62
C MET A 1 38.40 -32.30 -11.77
N MET A 2 38.25 -30.99 -12.01
CA MET A 2 37.45 -30.06 -11.19
C MET A 2 35.95 -30.34 -11.31
N ARG A 3 35.24 -30.38 -10.16
CA ARG A 3 33.78 -30.41 -10.10
C ARG A 3 33.22 -28.99 -10.26
N VAL A 4 32.46 -28.83 -11.34
CA VAL A 4 31.34 -27.92 -11.58
C VAL A 4 31.03 -26.94 -10.43
N LEU A 5 31.30 -25.65 -10.68
CA LEU A 5 30.68 -24.55 -9.96
C LEU A 5 29.24 -24.43 -10.47
N GLU A 6 28.31 -25.10 -9.80
CA GLU A 6 26.88 -24.92 -9.99
C GLU A 6 26.56 -23.43 -9.76
N ALA A 7 26.13 -22.73 -10.81
CA ALA A 7 25.77 -21.32 -10.75
C ALA A 7 24.46 -21.17 -9.96
N ASN A 8 24.58 -21.04 -8.63
CA ASN A 8 23.48 -20.62 -7.76
C ASN A 8 23.18 -19.14 -8.01
N ALA A 9 22.44 -18.84 -9.08
CA ALA A 9 21.95 -17.50 -9.34
C ALA A 9 20.96 -17.12 -8.22
N PRO A 10 21.08 -15.91 -7.61
CA PRO A 10 20.17 -15.48 -6.56
C PRO A 10 18.72 -15.57 -7.03
N PRO A 11 17.77 -15.99 -6.17
CA PRO A 11 16.36 -16.05 -6.52
C PRO A 11 15.90 -14.67 -7.03
N LYS A 12 15.11 -14.67 -8.11
CA LYS A 12 14.54 -13.44 -8.69
C LYS A 12 13.66 -12.77 -7.64
N GLN A 13 14.18 -11.74 -6.99
CA GLN A 13 13.45 -10.96 -6.01
C GLN A 13 12.28 -10.26 -6.71
N THR A 14 11.07 -10.43 -6.20
CA THR A 14 9.91 -9.78 -6.79
C THR A 14 9.90 -8.29 -6.43
N ALA A 15 9.23 -7.47 -7.26
CA ALA A 15 9.06 -6.04 -6.98
C ALA A 15 8.40 -5.83 -5.60
N THR A 16 7.39 -6.64 -5.28
CA THR A 16 6.66 -6.58 -4.00
C THR A 16 7.55 -6.87 -2.80
N ASP A 17 8.44 -7.88 -2.87
CA ASP A 17 9.37 -8.21 -1.78
C ASP A 17 10.36 -7.06 -1.55
N THR A 18 10.83 -6.45 -2.64
CA THR A 18 11.72 -5.28 -2.59
C THR A 18 11.03 -4.09 -1.95
N ILE A 19 9.78 -3.81 -2.33
CA ILE A 19 8.96 -2.73 -1.75
C ILE A 19 8.76 -2.97 -0.25
N SER A 20 8.44 -4.19 0.16
CA SER A 20 8.27 -4.56 1.58
C SER A 20 9.55 -4.32 2.37
N THR A 21 10.69 -4.76 1.83
CA THR A 21 12.01 -4.57 2.44
C THR A 21 12.35 -3.09 2.61
N LEU A 22 12.15 -2.28 1.57
CA LEU A 22 12.40 -0.83 1.62
C LEU A 22 11.44 -0.11 2.59
N SER A 23 10.18 -0.55 2.66
CA SER A 23 9.18 0.01 3.58
C SER A 23 9.54 -0.28 5.03
N SER A 24 9.96 -1.52 5.33
CA SER A 24 10.45 -1.90 6.66
C SER A 24 11.70 -1.11 7.04
N ARG A 25 12.62 -0.92 6.09
CA ARG A 25 13.83 -0.13 6.30
C ARG A 25 13.49 1.32 6.64
N LEU A 26 12.62 1.95 5.87
CA LEU A 26 12.15 3.31 6.13
C LEU A 26 11.54 3.45 7.55
N ALA A 27 10.81 2.43 8.02
CA ALA A 27 10.21 2.44 9.35
C ALA A 27 11.23 2.30 10.50
N SER A 28 12.35 1.61 10.29
CA SER A 28 13.38 1.37 11.32
C SER A 28 14.61 2.27 11.22
N ALA A 29 14.78 3.00 10.11
CA ALA A 29 15.99 3.77 9.81
C ALA A 29 16.17 4.98 10.75
N THR A 30 17.28 5.00 11.48
CA THR A 30 17.65 6.10 12.39
C THR A 30 18.50 7.17 11.69
N LEU A 31 19.30 6.78 10.71
CA LEU A 31 20.17 7.69 9.93
C LEU A 31 19.40 8.31 8.76
N LEU A 32 19.61 9.60 8.53
CA LEU A 32 18.98 10.36 7.43
C LEU A 32 19.32 9.75 6.07
N GLU A 33 20.58 9.36 5.85
CA GLU A 33 21.03 8.77 4.59
C GLU A 33 20.29 7.45 4.27
N ASP A 34 20.01 6.64 5.29
CA ASP A 34 19.32 5.37 5.13
C ASP A 34 17.83 5.58 4.80
N ARG A 35 17.19 6.54 5.46
CA ARG A 35 15.81 6.97 5.11
C ARG A 35 15.75 7.49 3.69
N ARG A 36 16.66 8.41 3.31
CA ARG A 36 16.71 9.00 1.96
C ARG A 36 16.91 7.94 0.89
N ALA A 37 17.82 6.98 1.11
CA ALA A 37 18.04 5.87 0.20
C ALA A 37 16.80 4.99 0.05
N ALA A 38 16.10 4.68 1.15
CA ALA A 38 14.87 3.90 1.13
C ALA A 38 13.76 4.62 0.33
N ILE A 39 13.58 5.92 0.56
CA ILE A 39 12.57 6.74 -0.12
C ILE A 39 12.85 6.81 -1.63
N LEU A 40 14.12 7.01 -2.03
CA LEU A 40 14.51 7.01 -3.44
C LEU A 40 14.23 5.66 -4.13
N GLY A 41 14.48 4.55 -3.42
CA GLY A 41 14.11 3.22 -3.89
C GLY A 41 12.59 3.08 -4.08
N LEU A 42 11.80 3.51 -3.11
CA LEU A 42 10.33 3.45 -3.17
C LEU A 42 9.75 4.32 -4.30
N ARG A 43 10.32 5.50 -4.55
CA ARG A 43 9.93 6.40 -5.66
C ARG A 43 10.02 5.70 -7.01
N SER A 44 11.03 4.85 -7.19
CA SER A 44 11.24 4.09 -8.43
C SER A 44 10.09 3.13 -8.71
N PHE A 45 9.51 2.54 -7.65
CA PHE A 45 8.37 1.63 -7.75
C PHE A 45 7.01 2.31 -7.71
N ALA A 46 6.93 3.57 -7.25
CA ALA A 46 5.66 4.28 -7.08
C ALA A 46 4.87 4.46 -8.39
N LYS A 47 5.56 4.49 -9.54
CA LYS A 47 4.91 4.61 -10.86
C LYS A 47 4.26 3.31 -11.33
N GLU A 48 4.92 2.18 -11.10
CA GLU A 48 4.49 0.86 -11.59
C GLU A 48 3.61 0.12 -10.59
N TYR A 49 3.88 0.29 -9.29
CA TYR A 49 3.21 -0.42 -8.19
C TYR A 49 2.68 0.53 -7.10
N PRO A 50 1.87 1.55 -7.44
CA PRO A 50 1.42 2.56 -6.49
C PRO A 50 0.64 1.97 -5.31
N ALA A 51 -0.23 0.98 -5.55
CA ALA A 51 -1.01 0.34 -4.49
C ALA A 51 -0.14 -0.40 -3.46
N SER A 52 0.90 -1.11 -3.92
CA SER A 52 1.82 -1.84 -3.05
C SER A 52 2.69 -0.89 -2.22
N VAL A 53 3.21 0.17 -2.85
CA VAL A 53 3.99 1.20 -2.15
C VAL A 53 3.13 1.95 -1.14
N ALA A 54 1.89 2.30 -1.49
CA ALA A 54 0.98 2.97 -0.57
C ALA A 54 0.65 2.09 0.65
N SER A 55 0.39 0.80 0.44
CA SER A 55 0.07 -0.12 1.55
C SER A 55 1.22 -0.28 2.54
N GLY A 56 2.47 -0.29 2.08
CA GLY A 56 3.64 -0.55 2.92
C GLY A 56 4.32 0.70 3.47
N ALA A 57 4.45 1.75 2.67
CA ALA A 57 5.34 2.87 2.95
C ALA A 57 4.62 4.18 3.31
N LEU A 58 3.30 4.31 3.08
CA LEU A 58 2.60 5.59 3.23
C LEU A 58 2.77 6.21 4.62
N ARG A 59 2.67 5.40 5.68
CA ARG A 59 2.90 5.87 7.06
C ARG A 59 4.34 6.35 7.27
N GLY A 60 5.31 5.63 6.73
CA GLY A 60 6.73 6.00 6.80
C GLY A 60 7.03 7.30 6.03
N LEU A 61 6.42 7.48 4.86
CA LEU A 61 6.55 8.71 4.07
C LEU A 61 5.97 9.93 4.81
N ILE A 62 4.81 9.78 5.46
CA ILE A 62 4.22 10.87 6.27
C ILE A 62 5.12 11.18 7.48
N ALA A 63 5.66 10.16 8.15
CA ALA A 63 6.57 10.36 9.28
C ALA A 63 7.86 11.09 8.85
N ALA A 64 8.39 10.77 7.66
CA ALA A 64 9.58 11.41 7.10
C ALA A 64 9.38 12.92 6.88
N LEU A 65 8.17 13.39 6.55
CA LEU A 65 7.90 14.84 6.43
C LEU A 65 8.15 15.60 7.74
N THR A 66 7.89 14.97 8.87
CA THR A 66 8.09 15.58 10.19
C THR A 66 9.51 15.36 10.70
N GLN A 67 10.11 14.19 10.43
CA GLN A 67 11.44 13.81 10.90
C GLN A 67 12.58 14.47 10.12
N ASP A 68 12.41 14.60 8.80
CA ASP A 68 13.42 15.12 7.86
C ASP A 68 13.07 16.54 7.38
N GLY A 69 12.31 17.30 8.18
CA GLY A 69 11.78 18.62 7.82
C GLY A 69 12.84 19.68 7.46
N GLU A 70 14.06 19.52 7.95
CA GLU A 70 15.18 20.42 7.67
C GLU A 70 15.90 20.07 6.35
N ASP A 71 15.74 18.84 5.83
CA ASP A 71 16.39 18.38 4.60
C ASP A 71 15.44 18.51 3.40
N VAL A 72 15.53 19.66 2.73
CA VAL A 72 14.69 20.02 1.57
C VAL A 72 14.75 18.97 0.46
N ASP A 73 15.91 18.35 0.25
CA ASP A 73 16.07 17.30 -0.75
C ASP A 73 15.23 16.05 -0.42
N THR A 74 15.29 15.57 0.83
CA THR A 74 14.47 14.43 1.27
C THR A 74 12.99 14.78 1.19
N LEU A 75 12.59 15.96 1.66
CA LEU A 75 11.20 16.43 1.55
C LEU A 75 10.70 16.44 0.10
N LYS A 76 11.52 16.94 -0.83
CA LYS A 76 11.17 16.96 -2.26
C LYS A 76 10.89 15.55 -2.77
N VAL A 77 11.75 14.59 -2.46
CA VAL A 77 11.58 13.20 -2.92
C VAL A 77 10.35 12.56 -2.26
N VAL A 78 10.09 12.82 -0.97
CA VAL A 78 8.89 12.33 -0.28
C VAL A 78 7.62 12.89 -0.93
N LEU A 79 7.56 14.20 -1.14
CA LEU A 79 6.40 14.85 -1.75
C LEU A 79 6.16 14.38 -3.19
N GLU A 80 7.22 14.26 -4.01
CA GLU A 80 7.12 13.68 -5.35
C GLU A 80 6.55 12.25 -5.30
N THR A 81 6.99 11.44 -4.34
CA THR A 81 6.51 10.07 -4.17
C THR A 81 5.03 10.05 -3.77
N LEU A 82 4.62 10.89 -2.82
CA LEU A 82 3.23 11.02 -2.41
C LEU A 82 2.34 11.45 -3.59
N ILE A 83 2.80 12.42 -4.39
CA ILE A 83 2.06 12.85 -5.59
C ILE A 83 1.87 11.69 -6.57
N MET A 84 2.89 10.86 -6.80
CA MET A 84 2.76 9.67 -7.66
C MET A 84 1.77 8.64 -7.12
N LEU A 85 1.67 8.49 -5.79
CA LEU A 85 0.71 7.57 -5.17
C LEU A 85 -0.74 8.05 -5.29
N PHE A 86 -0.97 9.37 -5.21
CA PHE A 86 -2.31 9.97 -5.28
C PHE A 86 -2.75 10.35 -6.70
N HIS A 87 -1.81 10.51 -7.62
CA HIS A 87 -2.06 10.73 -9.05
C HIS A 87 -1.36 9.66 -9.90
N PRO A 88 -1.71 8.38 -9.76
CA PRO A 88 -1.19 7.35 -10.62
C PRO A 88 -1.69 7.55 -12.06
N ASP A 89 -0.81 7.45 -13.05
CA ASP A 89 -1.20 7.47 -14.47
C ASP A 89 -2.34 6.47 -14.73
N GLU A 90 -3.34 6.84 -15.54
CA GLU A 90 -4.56 6.04 -15.78
C GLU A 90 -4.28 4.60 -16.29
N GLN A 91 -3.07 4.33 -16.78
CA GLN A 91 -2.63 3.01 -17.22
C GLN A 91 -2.29 2.06 -16.06
N SER A 92 -1.78 2.54 -14.91
CA SER A 92 -1.40 1.69 -13.77
C SER A 92 -2.60 1.29 -12.91
N VAL A 93 -3.67 2.09 -12.90
CA VAL A 93 -4.92 1.84 -12.15
C VAL A 93 -5.73 0.66 -12.68
N ARG A 94 -5.48 0.20 -13.92
CA ARG A 94 -6.29 -0.86 -14.55
C ARG A 94 -6.18 -2.21 -13.82
N LEU A 95 -5.07 -2.50 -13.16
CA LEU A 95 -4.86 -3.78 -12.46
C LEU A 95 -5.68 -3.93 -11.17
N ILE A 96 -6.14 -2.82 -10.58
CA ILE A 96 -7.01 -2.84 -9.38
C ILE A 96 -8.50 -2.88 -9.77
N SER A 97 -8.83 -2.47 -11.00
CA SER A 97 -10.21 -2.30 -11.46
C SER A 97 -10.78 -3.49 -12.26
N SER A 98 -9.96 -4.47 -12.65
CA SER A 98 -10.43 -5.64 -13.40
C SER A 98 -11.27 -6.63 -12.58
N GLY A 99 -11.38 -6.41 -11.25
CA GLY A 99 -12.24 -7.18 -10.35
C GLY A 99 -13.60 -6.54 -10.03
N LEU A 100 -13.90 -5.34 -10.52
CA LEU A 100 -15.20 -4.69 -10.29
C LEU A 100 -15.97 -4.63 -11.61
N PRO A 101 -17.16 -5.27 -11.73
CA PRO A 101 -18.00 -5.07 -12.90
C PRO A 101 -18.30 -3.58 -12.99
N LYS A 102 -17.94 -2.97 -14.12
CA LYS A 102 -18.36 -1.62 -14.47
C LYS A 102 -19.88 -1.64 -14.67
N GLY A 103 -20.61 -1.64 -13.57
CA GLY A 103 -22.02 -1.32 -13.55
C GLY A 103 -22.14 0.12 -14.02
N THR A 104 -22.70 0.30 -15.20
CA THR A 104 -23.18 1.59 -15.68
C THR A 104 -24.01 2.22 -14.57
N ALA A 105 -23.63 3.42 -14.13
CA ALA A 105 -24.28 4.17 -13.04
C ALA A 105 -25.74 4.60 -13.35
N ASN A 106 -26.38 3.98 -14.34
CA ASN A 106 -27.72 4.30 -14.81
C ASN A 106 -28.81 3.30 -14.35
N ASP A 107 -28.48 2.21 -13.66
CA ASP A 107 -29.47 1.19 -13.27
C ASP A 107 -29.83 1.13 -11.78
N LEU A 108 -29.29 2.01 -10.92
CA LEU A 108 -29.53 1.95 -9.47
C LEU A 108 -30.69 2.82 -8.96
N CYS A 109 -31.44 3.51 -9.84
CA CYS A 109 -32.70 4.16 -9.49
C CYS A 109 -33.91 3.38 -10.04
N SER A 110 -34.03 2.11 -9.65
CA SER A 110 -35.27 1.35 -9.79
C SER A 110 -35.70 0.79 -8.42
N PRO A 111 -36.78 1.30 -7.81
CA PRO A 111 -37.19 0.97 -6.45
C PRO A 111 -37.96 -0.36 -6.39
N ARG A 112 -37.35 -1.47 -6.83
CA ARG A 112 -38.05 -2.79 -6.82
C ARG A 112 -37.35 -3.96 -6.14
N HIS A 113 -36.17 -3.81 -5.53
CA HIS A 113 -35.51 -4.94 -4.86
C HIS A 113 -34.98 -4.69 -3.43
N LEU A 114 -35.50 -3.69 -2.72
CA LEU A 114 -35.19 -3.47 -1.30
C LEU A 114 -35.99 -4.42 -0.37
N LYS A 115 -35.79 -5.74 -0.51
CA LYS A 115 -36.20 -6.75 0.48
C LYS A 115 -35.13 -7.84 0.55
N ARG A 116 -34.02 -7.58 1.24
CA ARG A 116 -33.20 -8.57 1.95
C ARG A 116 -31.92 -7.92 2.49
N TYR A 117 -32.05 -7.12 3.55
CA TYR A 117 -30.99 -6.96 4.53
C TYR A 117 -31.61 -6.49 5.86
N ARG A 118 -32.31 -7.41 6.52
CA ARG A 118 -32.75 -7.23 7.91
C ARG A 118 -32.62 -8.56 8.63
N SER A 119 -31.42 -8.85 9.09
CA SER A 119 -31.18 -9.80 10.17
C SER A 119 -30.18 -9.13 11.13
N GLY A 120 -30.71 -8.20 11.92
CA GLY A 120 -30.05 -7.76 13.13
C GLY A 120 -30.14 -8.88 14.16
N SER A 121 -28.99 -9.33 14.65
CA SER A 121 -28.88 -10.20 15.81
C SER A 121 -29.44 -9.48 17.04
N PRO A 122 -30.30 -10.10 17.87
CA PRO A 122 -30.74 -9.50 19.11
C PRO A 122 -29.68 -9.66 20.18
N ILE A 123 -29.21 -8.54 20.71
CA ILE A 123 -28.48 -8.45 21.98
C ILE A 123 -29.52 -8.69 23.07
N SER A 124 -29.50 -9.86 23.71
CA SER A 124 -30.33 -10.16 24.88
C SER A 124 -29.55 -9.81 26.15
N SER A 125 -29.95 -8.73 26.79
CA SER A 125 -29.51 -8.31 28.12
C SER A 125 -30.56 -8.70 29.17
N HIS A 126 -30.09 -9.18 30.32
CA HIS A 126 -30.76 -9.26 31.63
C HIS A 126 -31.91 -10.27 31.82
N SER A 127 -31.68 -11.26 32.70
CA SER A 127 -32.46 -11.30 33.95
C SER A 127 -31.78 -12.17 35.02
N ALA A 128 -31.51 -11.54 36.15
CA ALA A 128 -31.21 -12.16 37.43
C ALA A 128 -32.39 -13.00 37.95
N LYS A 129 -32.08 -14.08 38.67
CA LYS A 129 -32.85 -14.78 39.73
C LYS A 129 -31.78 -15.57 40.49
N ILE A 130 -31.22 -15.12 41.62
CA ILE A 130 -31.75 -15.16 43.00
C ILE A 130 -32.84 -16.21 43.21
N THR A 131 -32.43 -17.42 43.58
CA THR A 131 -32.85 -18.17 44.79
C THR A 131 -31.85 -19.30 44.98
#